data_AF-A0A8J8CWD2-F1
#
_entry.id   AF-A0A8J8CWD2-F1
#
_cell.length_a   1.000
_cell.length_b   1.000
_cell.length_c   1.000
_cell.angle_alpha   90.00
_cell.angle_beta   90.00
_cell.angle_gamma   90.00
#
_symmetry.space_group_name_H-M   'P 1'
#
loop_
_entity.id
_entity.type
_entity.pdbx_description
1 polymer ?
#
loop_
_entity_poly.entity_id
_entity_poly.type
_entity_poly.pdbx_seq_one_letter_code
_entity_poly.pdbx_strand_id
1 'polypeptide(L)'
;MAESDSERASDAADEADLGISDDRTAFAGLTGEFYRGEVDRTASWRARLDQTTNWAVVVVAAILTWAFSSPDNPHYVMIIGMFGVTAFLIMEATRYREYDVWRNRVRILQKDLYAEMYSPDQTVLSTSDRDWREQLSEELGEPTFNISFREALTHRLRRSYLPLLLILLAAWVARVTVFEPSESWQQTASMVVVPGEVVVAVVGVFYAVVILVTAWSARGKRVREFQE
;
A
#
# COMPACT_ATOMS: atom_id res chain seq x y z
N MET A 1 38.02 -11.16 -36.17
CA MET A 1 36.54 -11.24 -36.19
C MET A 1 35.94 -10.74 -34.88
N ALA A 2 36.51 -11.04 -33.71
CA ALA A 2 36.07 -10.47 -32.41
C ALA A 2 36.33 -8.96 -32.23
N GLU A 3 37.39 -8.43 -32.85
CA GLU A 3 37.79 -7.01 -32.75
C GLU A 3 36.79 -6.08 -33.47
N SER A 4 36.27 -6.51 -34.62
CA SER A 4 35.26 -5.79 -35.42
C SER A 4 33.87 -5.74 -34.75
N ASP A 5 33.53 -6.71 -33.91
CA ASP A 5 32.26 -6.70 -33.15
C ASP A 5 32.39 -5.83 -31.89
N SER A 6 33.59 -5.73 -31.30
CA SER A 6 33.90 -4.83 -30.19
C SER A 6 33.90 -3.36 -30.62
N GLU A 7 34.50 -3.05 -31.77
CA GLU A 7 34.51 -1.69 -32.34
C GLU A 7 33.09 -1.25 -32.75
N ARG A 8 32.29 -2.13 -33.36
CA ARG A 8 30.87 -1.82 -33.66
C ARG A 8 30.01 -1.63 -32.41
N ALA A 9 30.27 -2.39 -31.35
CA ALA A 9 29.55 -2.22 -30.09
C ALA A 9 29.95 -0.93 -29.36
N SER A 10 31.21 -0.50 -29.50
CA SER A 10 31.72 0.79 -29.02
C SER A 10 31.12 1.95 -29.81
N ASP A 11 31.15 1.89 -31.13
CA ASP A 11 30.60 2.93 -32.01
C ASP A 11 29.07 3.06 -31.85
N ALA A 12 28.36 1.96 -31.64
CA ALA A 12 26.92 1.98 -31.35
C ALA A 12 26.59 2.49 -29.93
N ALA A 13 27.51 2.39 -28.98
CA ALA A 13 27.39 2.99 -27.65
C ALA A 13 27.66 4.49 -27.67
N ASP A 14 28.63 4.95 -28.48
CA ASP A 14 28.92 6.37 -28.73
C ASP A 14 27.82 7.05 -29.57
N GLU A 15 27.16 6.35 -30.51
CA GLU A 15 25.99 6.88 -31.25
C GLU A 15 24.71 6.99 -30.41
N ALA A 16 24.65 6.31 -29.26
CA ALA A 16 23.49 6.34 -28.36
C ALA A 16 23.57 7.47 -27.31
N ASP A 17 24.66 8.23 -27.25
CA ASP A 17 24.70 9.47 -26.48
C ASP A 17 23.97 10.56 -27.28
N LEU A 18 22.69 10.76 -26.95
CA LEU A 18 21.85 11.77 -27.60
C LEU A 18 22.35 13.22 -27.35
N GLY A 19 23.43 13.42 -26.57
CA GLY A 19 23.99 14.73 -26.23
C GLY A 19 23.03 15.61 -25.41
N ILE A 20 21.88 15.05 -25.00
CA ILE A 20 20.80 15.75 -24.30
C ILE A 20 21.26 16.22 -22.92
N SER A 21 22.17 15.49 -22.27
CA SER A 21 22.76 15.89 -20.99
C SER A 21 23.64 17.14 -21.09
N ASP A 22 24.24 17.38 -22.26
CA ASP A 22 25.13 18.53 -22.50
C ASP A 22 24.34 19.80 -22.85
N ASP A 23 23.17 19.66 -23.50
CA ASP A 23 22.21 20.75 -23.66
C ASP A 23 21.38 20.95 -22.38
N ARG A 24 21.85 21.87 -21.52
CA ARG A 24 21.20 22.21 -20.26
C ARG A 24 19.74 22.64 -20.41
N THR A 25 19.36 23.28 -21.52
CA THR A 25 17.99 23.74 -21.74
C THR A 25 17.09 22.58 -22.13
N ALA A 26 17.55 21.72 -23.04
CA ALA A 26 16.84 20.49 -23.39
C ALA A 26 16.69 19.56 -22.17
N PHE A 27 17.77 19.35 -21.41
CA PHE A 27 17.76 18.56 -20.18
C PHE A 27 16.74 19.09 -19.16
N ALA A 28 16.75 20.41 -18.89
CA ALA A 28 15.81 21.02 -17.95
C ALA A 28 14.36 20.88 -18.42
N GLY A 29 14.10 21.07 -19.72
CA GLY A 29 12.78 20.89 -20.32
C GLY A 29 12.26 19.46 -20.18
N LEU A 30 13.04 18.48 -20.60
CA LEU A 30 12.69 17.05 -20.52
C LEU A 30 12.51 16.59 -19.07
N THR A 31 13.37 17.05 -18.16
CA THR A 31 13.24 16.73 -16.72
C THR A 31 11.94 17.31 -16.14
N GLY A 32 11.56 18.53 -16.55
CA GLY A 32 10.30 19.14 -16.15
C GLY A 32 9.06 18.39 -16.67
N GLU A 33 9.08 17.97 -17.94
CA GLU A 33 8.02 17.15 -18.52
C GLU A 33 7.93 15.76 -17.87
N PHE A 34 9.08 15.12 -17.62
CA PHE A 34 9.17 13.86 -16.90
C PHE A 34 8.58 13.98 -15.48
N TYR A 35 8.99 15.01 -14.72
CA TYR A 35 8.44 15.27 -13.39
C TYR A 35 6.92 15.41 -13.41
N ARG A 36 6.39 16.19 -14.36
CA ARG A 36 4.93 16.37 -14.49
C ARG A 36 4.22 15.06 -14.80
N GLY A 37 4.76 14.26 -15.73
CA GLY A 37 4.24 12.94 -16.06
C GLY A 37 4.24 11.97 -14.87
N GLU A 38 5.30 11.99 -14.06
CA GLU A 38 5.40 11.16 -12.85
C GLU A 38 4.44 11.63 -11.73
N VAL A 39 4.23 12.94 -11.58
CA VAL A 39 3.22 13.49 -10.67
C VAL A 39 1.81 13.06 -11.08
N ASP A 40 1.47 13.17 -12.37
CA ASP A 40 0.15 12.76 -12.89
C ASP A 40 -0.06 11.25 -12.71
N ARG A 41 0.97 10.44 -12.99
CA ARG A 41 0.94 8.99 -12.76
C ARG A 41 0.73 8.68 -11.29
N THR A 42 1.49 9.30 -10.39
CA THR A 42 1.39 9.13 -8.93
C THR A 42 0.01 9.51 -8.41
N ALA A 43 -0.56 10.63 -8.90
CA ALA A 43 -1.92 11.04 -8.55
C ALA A 43 -2.97 10.02 -9.01
N SER A 44 -2.85 9.51 -10.24
CA SER A 44 -3.78 8.50 -10.77
C SER A 44 -3.73 7.18 -9.97
N TRP A 45 -2.54 6.74 -9.57
CA TRP A 45 -2.35 5.53 -8.76
C TRP A 45 -2.89 5.72 -7.34
N ARG A 46 -2.66 6.90 -6.73
CA ARG A 46 -3.23 7.25 -5.43
C ARG A 46 -4.76 7.17 -5.46
N ALA A 47 -5.40 7.76 -6.47
CA ALA A 47 -6.85 7.71 -6.62
C ALA A 47 -7.38 6.27 -6.74
N ARG A 48 -6.68 5.39 -7.47
CA ARG A 48 -7.04 3.96 -7.58
C ARG A 48 -6.91 3.20 -6.25
N LEU A 49 -5.92 3.54 -5.42
CA LEU A 49 -5.77 2.96 -4.08
C LEU A 49 -6.88 3.43 -3.14
N ASP A 50 -7.23 4.72 -3.18
CA ASP A 50 -8.31 5.25 -2.35
C ASP A 50 -9.66 4.62 -2.75
N GLN A 51 -9.85 4.33 -4.04
CA GLN A 51 -11.04 3.63 -4.52
C GLN A 51 -11.20 2.22 -3.95
N THR A 52 -10.12 1.44 -3.73
CA THR A 52 -10.26 0.08 -3.15
C THR A 52 -10.67 0.12 -1.68
N THR A 53 -10.12 1.06 -0.90
CA THR A 53 -10.57 1.27 0.49
C THR A 53 -12.03 1.73 0.52
N ASN A 54 -12.44 2.64 -0.38
CA ASN A 54 -13.84 3.08 -0.47
C ASN A 54 -14.78 1.90 -0.78
N TRP A 55 -14.41 1.01 -1.69
CA TRP A 55 -15.19 -0.21 -1.95
C TRP A 55 -15.26 -1.12 -0.73
N ALA A 56 -14.17 -1.28 0.03
CA ALA A 56 -14.20 -2.06 1.26
C ALA A 56 -15.20 -1.48 2.28
N VAL A 57 -15.25 -0.15 2.44
CA VAL A 57 -16.23 0.53 3.30
C VAL A 57 -17.66 0.25 2.84
N VAL A 58 -17.94 0.36 1.55
CA VAL A 58 -19.27 0.11 0.97
C VAL A 58 -19.68 -1.34 1.19
N VAL A 59 -18.79 -2.30 0.97
CA VAL A 59 -19.05 -3.73 1.21
C VAL A 59 -19.35 -3.99 2.68
N VAL A 60 -18.57 -3.42 3.60
CA VAL A 60 -18.83 -3.53 5.05
C VAL A 60 -20.20 -2.97 5.40
N ALA A 61 -20.53 -1.76 4.92
CA ALA A 61 -21.84 -1.15 5.16
C ALA A 61 -22.98 -2.02 4.64
N ALA A 62 -22.87 -2.54 3.41
CA ALA A 62 -23.88 -3.40 2.80
C ALA A 62 -24.06 -4.71 3.60
N ILE A 63 -22.96 -5.35 4.02
CA ILE A 63 -22.98 -6.56 4.85
C ILE A 63 -23.69 -6.28 6.18
N LEU A 64 -23.37 -5.17 6.85
CA LEU A 64 -24.00 -4.81 8.12
C LEU A 64 -25.49 -4.52 7.93
N THR A 65 -25.85 -3.71 6.94
CA THR A 65 -27.26 -3.39 6.64
C THR A 65 -28.07 -4.66 6.38
N TRP A 66 -27.55 -5.58 5.56
CA TRP A 66 -28.24 -6.83 5.28
C TRP A 66 -28.26 -7.74 6.51
N ALA A 67 -27.14 -7.96 7.19
CA ALA A 67 -27.08 -8.84 8.36
C ALA A 67 -28.09 -8.41 9.46
N PHE A 68 -28.28 -7.10 9.66
CA PHE A 68 -29.22 -6.57 10.64
C PHE A 68 -30.64 -6.29 10.13
N SER A 69 -30.94 -6.50 8.83
CA SER A 69 -32.28 -6.22 8.29
C SER A 69 -33.34 -7.25 8.70
N SER A 70 -32.92 -8.45 9.11
CA SER A 70 -33.81 -9.50 9.62
C SER A 70 -33.11 -10.31 10.72
N PRO A 71 -33.82 -10.74 11.79
CA PRO A 71 -33.31 -11.72 12.75
C PRO A 71 -32.93 -13.06 12.12
N ASP A 72 -33.60 -13.47 11.04
CA ASP A 72 -33.34 -14.75 10.36
C ASP A 72 -32.04 -14.74 9.53
N ASN A 73 -31.43 -13.57 9.35
CA ASN A 73 -30.21 -13.47 8.57
C ASN A 73 -29.01 -14.10 9.30
N PRO A 74 -28.20 -14.90 8.60
CA PRO A 74 -27.09 -15.61 9.20
C PRO A 74 -25.96 -14.68 9.69
N HIS A 75 -25.51 -14.89 10.93
CA HIS A 75 -24.36 -14.18 11.52
C HIS A 75 -23.05 -14.45 10.78
N TYR A 76 -22.91 -15.61 10.13
CA TYR A 76 -21.71 -15.98 9.38
C TYR A 76 -21.40 -15.07 8.20
N VAL A 77 -22.37 -14.27 7.72
CA VAL A 77 -22.11 -13.30 6.64
C VAL A 77 -21.18 -12.17 7.10
N MET A 78 -21.19 -11.80 8.38
CA MET A 78 -20.18 -10.87 8.91
C MET A 78 -18.79 -11.50 8.95
N ILE A 79 -18.67 -12.81 9.21
CA ILE A 79 -17.40 -13.53 9.15
C ILE A 79 -16.87 -13.54 7.72
N ILE A 80 -17.74 -13.81 6.73
CA ILE A 80 -17.39 -13.68 5.30
C ILE A 80 -16.91 -12.24 5.01
N GLY A 81 -17.58 -11.23 5.58
CA GLY A 81 -17.15 -9.84 5.50
C GLY A 81 -15.74 -9.59 6.06
N MET A 82 -15.37 -10.20 7.19
CA MET A 82 -14.03 -10.08 7.77
C MET A 82 -12.96 -10.62 6.82
N PHE A 83 -13.19 -11.79 6.22
CA PHE A 83 -12.30 -12.36 5.22
C PHE A 83 -12.27 -11.54 3.93
N GLY A 84 -13.41 -11.00 3.49
CA GLY A 84 -13.50 -10.10 2.35
C GLY A 84 -12.65 -8.84 2.55
N VAL A 85 -12.80 -8.16 3.69
CA VAL A 85 -11.99 -6.99 4.07
C VAL A 85 -10.51 -7.35 4.13
N THR A 86 -10.16 -8.55 4.61
CA THR A 86 -8.77 -9.03 4.60
C THR A 86 -8.23 -9.24 3.19
N ALA A 87 -9.06 -9.75 2.26
CA ALA A 87 -8.68 -9.88 0.85
C ALA A 87 -8.45 -8.50 0.20
N PHE A 88 -9.32 -7.51 0.47
CA PHE A 88 -9.11 -6.13 0.04
C PHE A 88 -7.78 -5.56 0.58
N LEU A 89 -7.47 -5.79 1.85
CA LEU A 89 -6.21 -5.39 2.46
C LEU A 89 -5.00 -6.01 1.74
N ILE A 90 -5.03 -7.31 1.42
CA ILE A 90 -3.94 -8.01 0.71
C ILE A 90 -3.75 -7.45 -0.71
N MET A 91 -4.86 -7.25 -1.43
CA MET A 91 -4.82 -6.64 -2.77
C MET A 91 -4.25 -5.22 -2.73
N GLU A 92 -4.70 -4.40 -1.76
CA GLU A 92 -4.23 -3.04 -1.62
C GLU A 92 -2.77 -2.96 -1.16
N ALA A 93 -2.32 -3.86 -0.29
CA ALA A 93 -0.92 -3.97 0.10
C ALA A 93 -0.01 -4.29 -1.10
N THR A 94 -0.49 -5.13 -2.03
CA THR A 94 0.22 -5.43 -3.27
C THR A 94 0.33 -4.18 -4.16
N ARG A 95 -0.81 -3.51 -4.42
CA ARG A 95 -0.85 -2.27 -5.21
C ARG A 95 -0.08 -1.11 -4.58
N TYR A 96 -0.02 -1.06 -3.26
CA TYR A 96 0.72 -0.01 -2.55
C TYR A 96 2.23 -0.09 -2.83
N ARG A 97 2.78 -1.29 -3.03
CA ARG A 97 4.18 -1.46 -3.42
C ARG A 97 4.47 -0.91 -4.81
N GLU A 98 3.53 -1.09 -5.75
CA GLU A 98 3.65 -0.51 -7.09
C GLU A 98 3.58 1.02 -7.04
N TYR A 99 2.68 1.58 -6.22
CA TYR A 99 2.59 3.03 -6.00
C TYR A 99 3.85 3.63 -5.38
N ASP A 100 4.50 2.91 -4.48
CA ASP A 100 5.69 3.38 -3.78
C ASP A 100 6.85 3.69 -4.74
N VAL A 101 7.04 2.88 -5.78
CA VAL A 101 8.05 3.12 -6.84
C VAL A 101 7.81 4.46 -7.53
N TRP A 102 6.58 4.74 -7.96
CA TRP A 102 6.25 6.00 -8.63
C TRP A 102 6.38 7.21 -7.69
N ARG A 103 5.95 7.05 -6.43
CA ARG A 103 6.11 8.09 -5.40
C ARG A 103 7.58 8.39 -5.14
N ASN A 104 8.44 7.38 -5.12
CA ASN A 104 9.86 7.53 -4.84
C ASN A 104 10.58 8.38 -5.91
N ARG A 105 10.33 8.11 -7.19
CA ARG A 105 10.87 8.91 -8.32
C ARG A 105 10.51 10.38 -8.22
N VAL A 106 9.24 10.68 -7.93
CA VAL A 106 8.78 12.06 -7.68
C VAL A 106 9.51 12.67 -6.48
N ARG A 107 9.74 11.87 -5.43
CA ARG A 107 10.40 12.34 -4.20
C ARG A 107 11.87 12.66 -4.40
N ILE A 108 12.62 11.86 -5.16
CA ILE A 108 14.01 12.13 -5.55
C ILE A 108 14.08 13.50 -6.25
N LEU A 109 13.26 13.72 -7.28
CA LEU A 109 13.24 15.01 -7.97
C LEU A 109 12.85 16.16 -7.04
N GLN A 110 11.86 16.00 -6.18
CA GLN A 110 11.44 17.07 -5.26
C GLN A 110 12.51 17.42 -4.23
N LYS A 111 13.18 16.43 -3.65
CA LYS A 111 14.16 16.62 -2.59
C LYS A 111 15.50 17.09 -3.13
N ASP A 112 15.96 16.52 -4.23
CA ASP A 112 17.35 16.69 -4.66
C ASP A 112 17.49 17.67 -5.82
N LEU A 113 16.48 17.76 -6.70
CA LEU A 113 16.47 18.75 -7.79
C LEU A 113 15.73 20.03 -7.40
N TYR A 114 14.46 19.94 -6.99
CA TYR A 114 13.65 21.12 -6.72
C TYR A 114 14.05 21.82 -5.43
N ALA A 115 14.36 21.11 -4.35
CA ALA A 115 14.76 21.76 -3.11
C ALA A 115 16.07 22.55 -3.29
N GLU A 116 17.05 21.99 -4.02
CA GLU A 116 18.30 22.66 -4.38
C GLU A 116 18.04 23.94 -5.18
N MET A 117 17.15 23.89 -6.18
CA MET A 117 16.79 25.09 -6.97
C MET A 117 16.22 26.23 -6.11
N TYR A 118 15.44 25.92 -5.07
CA TYR A 118 14.84 26.93 -4.21
C TYR A 118 15.74 27.33 -3.04
N SER A 119 16.76 26.55 -2.71
CA SER A 119 17.69 26.83 -1.62
C SER A 119 19.11 26.34 -1.93
N PRO A 120 19.87 27.08 -2.75
CA PRO A 120 21.20 26.68 -3.23
C PRO A 120 22.29 26.62 -2.15
N ASP A 121 22.01 27.15 -0.96
CA ASP A 121 22.95 27.26 0.17
C ASP A 121 22.82 26.08 1.15
N GLN A 122 21.91 25.13 0.86
CA GLN A 122 21.67 23.96 1.70
C GLN A 122 22.46 22.74 1.20
N THR A 123 23.79 22.79 1.33
CA THR A 123 24.69 21.61 1.39
C THR A 123 24.30 20.56 2.47
N VAL A 124 23.21 20.79 3.21
CA VAL A 124 22.72 20.00 4.35
C VAL A 124 21.45 19.21 4.01
N LEU A 125 20.77 19.48 2.88
CA LEU A 125 19.53 18.77 2.50
C LEU A 125 19.72 17.64 1.48
N SER A 126 20.88 17.57 0.81
CA SER A 126 21.35 16.37 0.12
C SER A 126 21.55 15.26 1.16
N THR A 127 20.46 14.63 1.55
CA THR A 127 20.43 13.58 2.59
C THR A 127 20.99 12.27 2.07
N SER A 128 21.22 12.16 0.77
CA SER A 128 21.99 11.10 0.13
C SER A 128 23.36 11.62 -0.27
N ASP A 129 24.43 10.90 0.09
CA ASP A 129 25.79 11.11 -0.44
C ASP A 129 25.91 10.79 -1.95
N ARG A 130 24.80 10.39 -2.60
CA ARG A 130 24.73 9.97 -4.01
C ARG A 130 24.09 11.03 -4.89
N ASP A 131 24.61 11.19 -6.11
CA ASP A 131 24.01 12.02 -7.15
C ASP A 131 22.57 11.52 -7.42
N TRP A 132 21.59 12.42 -7.35
CA TRP A 132 20.19 12.09 -7.62
C TRP A 132 19.98 11.59 -9.05
N ARG A 133 20.85 11.99 -9.99
CA ARG A 133 20.83 11.51 -11.37
C ARG A 133 21.20 10.04 -11.47
N GLU A 134 22.20 9.61 -10.70
CA GLU A 134 22.60 8.21 -10.60
C GLU A 134 21.47 7.37 -9.97
N GLN A 135 20.90 7.84 -8.85
CA GLN A 135 19.77 7.17 -8.20
C GLN A 135 18.56 7.03 -9.13
N LEU A 136 18.21 8.10 -9.86
CA LEU A 136 17.09 8.08 -10.81
C LEU A 136 17.39 7.19 -12.02
N SER A 137 18.63 7.18 -12.52
CA SER A 137 19.07 6.31 -13.61
C SER A 137 18.99 4.83 -13.21
N GLU A 138 19.47 4.48 -12.01
CA GLU A 138 19.35 3.13 -11.45
C GLU A 138 17.87 2.73 -11.33
N GLU A 139 17.02 3.59 -10.75
CA GLU A 139 15.59 3.28 -10.56
C GLU A 139 14.79 3.21 -11.87
N LEU A 140 15.21 3.95 -12.90
CA LEU A 140 14.64 3.87 -14.25
C LEU A 140 15.07 2.60 -14.99
N GLY A 141 16.33 2.19 -14.85
CA GLY A 141 16.87 0.96 -15.44
C GLY A 141 16.37 -0.30 -14.75
N GLU A 142 16.38 -0.31 -13.42
CA GLU A 142 15.95 -1.42 -12.57
C GLU A 142 14.95 -0.94 -11.50
N PRO A 143 13.63 -0.99 -11.77
CA PRO A 143 12.63 -0.57 -10.80
C PRO A 143 12.60 -1.53 -9.60
N THR A 144 13.14 -1.12 -8.45
CA THR A 144 13.13 -1.93 -7.23
C THR A 144 11.95 -1.58 -6.32
N PHE A 145 11.30 -2.60 -5.75
CA PHE A 145 10.31 -2.38 -4.70
C PHE A 145 11.01 -2.04 -3.38
N ASN A 146 10.99 -0.76 -2.98
CA ASN A 146 11.63 -0.29 -1.76
C ASN A 146 10.92 -0.77 -0.48
N ILE A 147 9.59 -1.00 -0.56
CA ILE A 147 8.79 -1.49 0.57
C ILE A 147 8.47 -2.99 0.43
N SER A 148 8.73 -3.73 1.51
CA SER A 148 8.37 -5.14 1.62
C SER A 148 6.84 -5.33 1.73
N PHE A 149 6.32 -6.45 1.24
CA PHE A 149 4.88 -6.74 1.34
C PHE A 149 4.35 -6.69 2.79
N ARG A 150 5.13 -7.15 3.76
CA ARG A 150 4.75 -7.12 5.19
C ARG A 150 4.61 -5.69 5.71
N GLU A 151 5.47 -4.79 5.26
CA GLU A 151 5.47 -3.39 5.67
C GLU A 151 4.30 -2.64 5.03
N ALA A 152 4.08 -2.84 3.73
CA ALA A 152 2.89 -2.35 3.02
C ALA A 152 1.59 -2.83 3.68
N LEU A 153 1.50 -4.12 3.99
CA LEU A 153 0.36 -4.75 4.64
C LEU A 153 0.08 -4.13 6.01
N THR A 154 1.12 -3.97 6.84
CA THR A 154 0.91 -3.45 8.20
C THR A 154 0.57 -1.97 8.20
N HIS A 155 1.17 -1.20 7.30
CA HIS A 155 0.85 0.21 7.11
C HIS A 155 -0.64 0.40 6.75
N ARG A 156 -1.11 -0.33 5.73
CA ARG A 156 -2.52 -0.29 5.29
C ARG A 156 -3.47 -0.85 6.33
N LEU A 157 -3.08 -1.91 7.04
CA LEU A 157 -3.84 -2.47 8.15
C LEU A 157 -4.11 -1.40 9.22
N ARG A 158 -3.06 -0.74 9.73
CA ARG A 158 -3.22 0.30 10.77
C ARG A 158 -4.03 1.50 10.31
N ARG A 159 -3.77 1.97 9.09
CA ARG A 159 -4.31 3.26 8.64
C ARG A 159 -5.75 3.16 8.18
N SER A 160 -6.13 2.08 7.50
CA SER A 160 -7.42 2.02 6.79
C SER A 160 -8.28 0.80 7.16
N TYR A 161 -7.68 -0.38 7.37
CA TYR A 161 -8.44 -1.64 7.45
C TYR A 161 -8.77 -2.10 8.87
N LEU A 162 -7.95 -1.75 9.86
CA LEU A 162 -8.18 -2.12 11.26
C LEU A 162 -9.53 -1.59 11.78
N PRO A 163 -9.93 -0.33 11.54
CA PRO A 163 -11.26 0.14 11.96
C PRO A 163 -12.40 -0.67 11.33
N LEU A 164 -12.31 -1.02 10.05
CA LEU A 164 -13.33 -1.82 9.35
C LEU A 164 -13.45 -3.23 9.95
N LEU A 165 -12.32 -3.88 10.22
CA LEU A 165 -12.29 -5.18 10.88
C LEU A 165 -12.88 -5.08 12.30
N LEU A 166 -12.53 -4.05 13.08
CA LEU A 166 -13.07 -3.89 14.44
C LEU A 166 -14.57 -3.62 14.45
N ILE A 167 -15.09 -2.85 13.49
CA ILE A 167 -16.54 -2.62 13.34
C ILE A 167 -17.25 -3.94 13.03
N LEU A 168 -16.73 -4.74 12.10
CA LEU A 168 -17.29 -6.07 11.82
C LEU A 168 -17.24 -7.01 13.03
N LEU A 169 -16.16 -6.94 13.84
CA LEU A 169 -16.07 -7.72 15.08
C LEU A 169 -17.15 -7.31 16.07
N ALA A 170 -17.27 -6.01 16.33
CA ALA A 170 -18.23 -5.47 17.28
C ALA A 170 -19.66 -5.82 16.86
N ALA A 171 -19.95 -5.69 15.56
CA ALA A 171 -21.23 -6.10 14.98
C ALA A 171 -21.50 -7.60 15.16
N TRP A 172 -20.51 -8.45 14.88
CA TRP A 172 -20.64 -9.89 15.03
C TRP A 172 -20.84 -10.31 16.49
N VAL A 173 -20.07 -9.74 17.42
CA VAL A 173 -20.25 -9.96 18.86
C VAL A 173 -21.65 -9.52 19.29
N ALA A 174 -22.10 -8.33 18.88
CA ALA A 174 -23.43 -7.84 19.18
C ALA A 174 -24.52 -8.79 18.64
N ARG A 175 -24.38 -9.28 17.41
CA ARG A 175 -25.32 -10.25 16.83
C ARG A 175 -25.40 -11.53 17.65
N VAL A 176 -24.25 -12.09 18.03
CA VAL A 176 -24.18 -13.38 18.74
C VAL A 176 -24.61 -13.30 20.21
N THR A 177 -24.51 -12.12 20.84
CA THR A 177 -24.71 -11.96 22.30
C THR A 177 -25.92 -11.12 22.69
N VAL A 178 -26.28 -10.11 21.91
CA VAL A 178 -27.31 -9.12 22.27
C VAL A 178 -28.64 -9.41 21.60
N PHE A 179 -28.65 -9.92 20.37
CA PHE A 179 -29.86 -10.07 19.56
C PHE A 179 -30.62 -11.39 19.78
N GLU A 180 -29.98 -12.41 20.39
CA GLU A 180 -30.59 -13.70 20.73
C GLU A 180 -30.40 -14.04 22.22
N PRO A 181 -30.95 -13.22 23.14
CA PRO A 181 -30.73 -13.39 24.59
C PRO A 181 -31.37 -14.65 25.18
N SER A 182 -32.22 -15.35 24.42
CA SER A 182 -32.87 -16.61 24.83
C SER A 182 -32.00 -17.84 24.58
N GLU A 183 -30.95 -17.75 23.77
CA GLU A 183 -30.05 -18.85 23.46
C GLU A 183 -28.68 -18.66 24.11
N SER A 184 -28.00 -19.76 24.39
CA SER A 184 -26.60 -19.68 24.81
C SER A 184 -25.74 -19.22 23.63
N TRP A 185 -24.74 -18.37 23.87
CA TRP A 185 -23.87 -17.85 22.80
C TRP A 185 -23.20 -18.97 21.98
N GLN A 186 -23.03 -20.16 22.56
CA GLN A 186 -22.52 -21.35 21.88
C GLN A 186 -23.46 -21.87 20.78
N GLN A 187 -24.78 -21.77 20.99
CA GLN A 187 -25.80 -22.18 20.03
C GLN A 187 -25.93 -21.15 18.91
N THR A 188 -26.05 -19.86 19.26
CA THR A 188 -26.09 -18.76 18.28
C THR A 188 -24.82 -18.68 17.44
N ALA A 189 -23.64 -18.88 18.02
CA ALA A 189 -22.39 -18.82 17.27
C ALA A 189 -22.20 -20.01 16.32
N SER A 190 -22.96 -21.10 16.51
CA SER A 190 -22.81 -22.30 15.70
C SER A 190 -23.16 -22.04 14.23
N MET A 191 -22.42 -22.67 13.31
CA MET A 191 -22.58 -22.45 11.87
C MET A 191 -22.78 -23.78 11.17
N VAL A 192 -24.04 -24.12 10.87
CA VAL A 192 -24.48 -25.33 10.14
C VAL A 192 -23.96 -26.64 10.76
N VAL A 193 -22.68 -26.96 10.58
CA VAL A 193 -21.99 -28.16 11.08
C VAL A 193 -20.88 -27.82 12.08
N VAL A 194 -20.48 -26.54 12.18
CA VAL A 194 -19.36 -26.08 13.02
C VAL A 194 -19.88 -25.63 14.39
N PRO A 195 -19.36 -26.19 15.50
CA PRO A 195 -19.72 -25.75 16.85
C PRO A 195 -19.37 -24.28 17.09
N GLY A 196 -20.23 -23.55 17.81
CA GLY A 196 -20.02 -22.12 18.06
C GLY A 196 -18.72 -21.78 18.77
N GLU A 197 -18.25 -22.67 19.65
CA GLU A 197 -16.95 -22.53 20.32
C GLU A 197 -15.78 -22.50 19.32
N VAL A 198 -15.84 -23.32 18.27
CA VAL A 198 -14.83 -23.36 17.21
C VAL A 198 -14.88 -22.07 16.40
N VAL A 199 -16.08 -21.56 16.09
CA VAL A 199 -16.25 -20.29 15.38
C VAL A 199 -15.66 -19.13 16.18
N VAL A 200 -16.02 -19.02 17.46
CA VAL A 200 -15.48 -18.00 18.37
C VAL A 200 -13.96 -18.12 18.49
N ALA A 201 -13.41 -19.33 18.60
CA ALA A 201 -11.98 -19.55 18.67
C ALA A 201 -11.26 -19.09 17.40
N VAL A 202 -11.79 -19.43 16.21
CA VAL A 202 -11.20 -19.02 14.92
C VAL A 202 -11.24 -17.49 14.77
N VAL A 203 -12.36 -16.84 15.08
CA VAL A 203 -12.48 -15.38 15.06
C VAL A 203 -11.51 -14.76 16.06
N GLY A 204 -11.45 -15.28 17.30
CA GLY A 204 -10.55 -14.81 18.34
C GLY A 204 -9.08 -14.91 17.93
N VAL A 205 -8.66 -16.04 17.37
CA VAL A 205 -7.28 -16.24 16.85
C VAL A 205 -7.00 -15.29 15.70
N PHE A 206 -7.93 -15.12 14.76
CA PHE A 206 -7.78 -14.19 13.65
C PHE A 206 -7.54 -12.75 14.15
N TYR A 207 -8.37 -12.24 15.05
CA TYR A 207 -8.18 -10.89 15.60
C TYR A 207 -6.94 -10.76 16.48
N ALA A 208 -6.56 -11.82 17.21
CA ALA A 208 -5.31 -11.85 17.95
C ALA A 208 -4.10 -11.70 17.02
N VAL A 209 -4.10 -12.40 15.87
CA VAL A 209 -3.06 -12.25 14.84
C VAL A 209 -3.05 -10.84 14.26
N VAL A 210 -4.22 -10.28 13.89
CA VAL A 210 -4.35 -8.91 13.37
C VAL A 210 -3.77 -7.89 14.35
N ILE A 211 -4.13 -7.99 15.63
CA ILE A 211 -3.64 -7.10 16.69
C ILE A 211 -2.14 -7.31 16.92
N LEU A 212 -1.64 -8.55 16.91
CA LEU A 212 -0.22 -8.84 17.10
C LEU A 212 0.62 -8.25 15.97
N VAL A 213 0.24 -8.46 14.71
CA VAL A 213 0.89 -7.85 13.54
C VAL A 213 0.88 -6.32 13.66
N THR A 214 -0.27 -5.75 14.04
CA THR A 214 -0.45 -4.32 14.27
C THR A 214 0.39 -3.81 15.44
N ALA A 215 0.62 -4.56 16.51
CA ALA A 215 1.45 -4.14 17.64
C ALA A 215 2.95 -4.31 17.37
N TRP A 216 3.33 -5.32 16.57
CA TRP A 216 4.73 -5.67 16.34
C TRP A 216 5.41 -4.67 15.42
N SER A 217 4.76 -4.25 14.33
CA SER A 217 5.35 -3.23 13.46
C SER A 217 5.29 -1.81 14.05
N ALA A 218 4.56 -1.57 15.14
CA ALA A 218 4.54 -0.26 15.82
C ALA A 218 5.81 -0.07 16.66
N ARG A 219 6.47 -1.18 17.01
CA ARG A 219 7.77 -1.22 17.68
C ARG A 219 8.95 -1.17 16.70
N GLY A 220 8.74 -1.45 15.42
CA GLY A 220 9.75 -1.21 14.37
C GLY A 220 10.02 0.28 14.23
N LYS A 221 11.30 0.68 14.15
CA LYS A 221 11.73 2.08 14.07
C LYS A 221 10.91 2.81 12.99
N ARG A 222 10.18 3.84 13.40
CA ARG A 222 9.51 4.79 12.49
C ARG A 222 10.59 5.40 11.60
N VAL A 223 10.73 4.93 10.37
CA VAL A 223 11.45 5.68 9.33
C VAL A 223 10.71 7.00 9.22
N ARG A 224 11.42 8.08 9.53
CA ARG A 224 10.89 9.43 9.79
C ARG A 224 10.24 10.08 8.56
N GLU A 225 10.29 9.39 7.43
CA GLU A 225 9.90 9.85 6.10
C GLU A 225 8.40 9.67 5.80
N PHE A 226 7.66 8.91 6.62
CA PHE A 226 6.23 8.62 6.42
C PHE A 226 5.28 9.47 7.30
N GLN A 227 5.70 10.65 7.77
CA GLN A 227 4.85 11.58 8.53
C GLN A 227 4.13 12.61 7.65
N GLU A 228 3.47 12.15 6.58
CA GLU A 228 2.53 12.96 5.79
C GLU A 228 1.09 12.47 5.95
#